data_AF-A0A3N5UML2-F1
#
_entry.id   AF-A0A3N5UML2-F1
#
_cell.length_a   1.000
_cell.length_b   1.000
_cell.length_c   1.000
_cell.angle_alpha   90.00
_cell.angle_beta   90.00
_cell.angle_gamma   90.00
#
_symmetry.space_group_name_H-M   'P 1'
#
loop_
_entity.id
_entity.type
_entity.pdbx_description
1 polymer ?
#
loop_
_entity_poly.entity_id
_entity_poly.type
_entity_poly.pdbx_seq_one_letter_code
_entity_poly.pdbx_strand_id
1 'polypeptide(L)'
;MDLWAPWCGPCRAIKPTLEKLAQEYTGQVDLWEINADENQELLRQLRVYSIPTLIAYHNDVEKVRYVGAKPRKELKSLFEALSHGSVPISNGLSEWDRFVRLLAGGVVVGIGWTSHSNWFLVVIGGILMFSAVYDRCPIWKAITTQFRKVMAK
;
A
#
# COMPACT_ATOMS: atom_id res chain seq x y z
N MET A 1 -13.04 5.03 -8.31
CA MET A 1 -13.76 6.23 -7.85
C MET A 1 -12.77 7.22 -7.26
N ASP A 2 -12.77 8.46 -7.74
CA ASP A 2 -11.94 9.59 -7.31
C ASP A 2 -12.80 10.64 -6.60
N LEU A 3 -12.55 10.85 -5.31
CA LEU A 3 -13.24 11.82 -4.47
C LEU A 3 -12.38 13.08 -4.40
N TRP A 4 -12.86 14.15 -5.05
CA TRP A 4 -12.09 15.37 -5.31
C TRP A 4 -12.90 16.63 -5.02
N ALA A 5 -12.24 17.79 -5.04
CA ALA A 5 -12.89 19.10 -4.99
C ALA A 5 -12.06 20.15 -5.77
N PRO A 6 -12.66 21.24 -6.29
CA PRO A 6 -11.96 22.21 -7.14
C PRO A 6 -10.86 23.00 -6.40
N TRP A 7 -11.02 23.21 -5.09
CA TRP A 7 -10.05 23.88 -4.24
C TRP A 7 -8.90 22.96 -3.78
N CYS A 8 -9.01 21.66 -4.03
CA CYS A 8 -8.01 20.68 -3.63
C CYS A 8 -6.80 20.70 -4.58
N GLY A 9 -5.73 21.38 -4.17
CA GLY A 9 -4.46 21.43 -4.91
C GLY A 9 -3.91 20.04 -5.30
N PRO A 10 -3.77 19.09 -4.37
CA PRO A 10 -3.29 17.74 -4.68
C PRO A 10 -4.20 16.96 -5.64
N CYS A 11 -5.52 17.17 -5.58
CA CYS A 11 -6.48 16.53 -6.50
C CYS A 11 -6.23 16.99 -7.95
N ARG A 12 -6.07 18.31 -8.16
CA ARG A 12 -5.76 18.88 -9.47
C ARG A 12 -4.43 18.36 -10.04
N ALA A 13 -3.45 18.07 -9.20
CA ALA A 13 -2.16 17.53 -9.64
C ALA A 13 -2.27 16.10 -10.19
N ILE A 14 -3.13 15.25 -9.61
CA ILE A 14 -3.28 13.84 -10.04
C ILE A 14 -4.32 13.64 -11.14
N LYS A 15 -5.31 14.54 -11.25
CA LYS A 15 -6.38 14.48 -12.25
C LYS A 15 -5.92 14.16 -13.68
N PRO A 16 -4.95 14.87 -14.30
CA PRO A 16 -4.52 14.56 -15.67
C PRO A 16 -3.86 13.19 -15.80
N THR A 17 -3.34 12.64 -14.70
CA THR A 17 -2.79 11.28 -14.69
C THR A 17 -3.91 10.24 -14.65
N LEU A 18 -4.95 10.47 -13.83
CA LEU A 18 -6.11 9.59 -13.74
C LEU A 18 -6.89 9.55 -15.05
N GLU A 19 -7.12 10.70 -15.69
CA GLU A 19 -7.79 10.78 -16.99
C GLU A 19 -7.04 10.00 -18.08
N LYS A 20 -5.70 10.15 -18.14
CA LYS A 20 -4.87 9.40 -19.09
C LYS A 20 -4.93 7.89 -18.84
N LEU A 21 -4.87 7.47 -17.58
CA LEU A 21 -4.98 6.04 -17.24
C LEU A 21 -6.39 5.51 -17.54
N ALA A 22 -7.45 6.27 -17.26
CA ALA A 22 -8.80 5.89 -17.63
C ALA A 22 -8.94 5.70 -19.15
N GLN A 23 -8.31 6.54 -19.95
CA GLN A 23 -8.25 6.36 -21.41
C GLN A 23 -7.44 5.13 -21.82
N GLU A 24 -6.24 4.92 -21.24
CA GLU A 24 -5.39 3.75 -21.52
C GLU A 24 -6.11 2.41 -21.22
N TYR A 25 -6.97 2.38 -20.19
CA TYR A 25 -7.70 1.20 -19.72
C TYR A 25 -9.20 1.23 -20.06
N THR A 26 -9.59 1.96 -21.10
CA THR A 26 -10.98 2.08 -21.55
C THR A 26 -11.61 0.70 -21.76
N GLY A 27 -12.80 0.48 -21.21
CA GLY A 27 -13.54 -0.79 -21.31
C GLY A 27 -13.06 -1.88 -20.36
N GLN A 28 -11.99 -1.63 -19.57
CA GLN A 28 -11.49 -2.54 -18.54
C GLN A 28 -11.66 -1.96 -17.13
N VAL A 29 -11.44 -0.64 -16.98
CA VAL A 29 -11.55 0.05 -15.69
C VAL A 29 -12.30 1.35 -15.88
N ASP A 30 -13.39 1.51 -15.13
CA ASP A 30 -14.16 2.76 -15.12
C ASP A 30 -13.63 3.72 -14.03
N LEU A 31 -13.33 4.95 -14.42
CA LEU A 31 -13.00 6.03 -13.50
C LEU A 31 -14.24 6.88 -13.23
N TRP A 32 -14.69 6.88 -11.98
CA TRP A 32 -15.83 7.69 -11.54
C TRP A 32 -15.32 8.85 -10.70
N GLU A 33 -15.59 10.08 -11.11
CA GLU A 33 -15.21 11.30 -10.39
C GLU A 33 -16.40 11.79 -9.55
N ILE A 34 -16.18 12.01 -8.25
CA ILE A 34 -17.19 12.47 -7.32
C ILE A 34 -16.70 13.74 -6.64
N ASN A 35 -17.45 14.83 -6.82
CA ASN A 35 -17.19 16.09 -6.13
C ASN A 35 -17.62 15.98 -4.66
N ALA A 36 -16.65 16.15 -3.75
CA ALA A 36 -16.83 16.10 -2.31
C ALA A 36 -17.77 17.20 -1.78
N ASP A 37 -17.77 18.38 -2.40
CA ASP A 37 -18.59 19.51 -1.96
C ASP A 37 -20.09 19.25 -2.22
N GLU A 38 -20.40 18.61 -3.35
CA GLU A 38 -21.77 18.28 -3.78
C GLU A 38 -22.30 17.00 -3.12
N ASN A 39 -21.43 16.08 -2.74
CA ASN A 39 -21.79 14.72 -2.31
C ASN A 39 -21.39 14.41 -0.85
N GLN A 40 -21.56 15.36 0.06
CA GLN A 40 -21.10 15.24 1.45
C GLN A 40 -21.67 14.03 2.20
N GLU A 41 -22.93 13.67 1.95
CA GLU A 41 -23.56 12.52 2.60
C GLU A 41 -22.94 11.19 2.12
N LEU A 42 -22.64 11.10 0.82
CA LEU A 42 -21.94 9.94 0.26
C LEU A 42 -20.54 9.80 0.87
N LEU A 43 -19.81 10.91 1.05
CA LEU A 43 -18.50 10.89 1.72
C LEU A 43 -18.60 10.35 3.15
N ARG A 44 -19.62 10.76 3.90
CA ARG A 44 -19.87 10.25 5.26
C ARG A 44 -20.15 8.75 5.26
N GLN A 45 -21.00 8.27 4.35
CA GLN A 45 -21.31 6.85 4.21
C GLN A 45 -20.06 6.03 3.84
N LEU A 46 -19.23 6.56 2.96
CA LEU A 46 -17.95 5.96 2.55
C LEU A 46 -16.81 6.17 3.55
N ARG A 47 -17.07 6.85 4.67
CA ARG A 47 -16.10 7.21 5.73
C ARG A 47 -14.87 7.94 5.18
N VAL A 48 -15.09 8.88 4.27
CA VAL A 48 -14.06 9.70 3.64
C VAL A 48 -14.00 11.04 4.35
N TYR A 49 -12.89 11.30 5.03
CA TYR A 49 -12.68 12.53 5.80
C TYR A 49 -11.65 13.48 5.17
N SER A 50 -10.97 13.04 4.11
CA SER A 50 -9.96 13.83 3.42
C SER A 50 -9.96 13.54 1.92
N ILE A 51 -9.56 14.55 1.16
CA ILE A 51 -9.41 14.46 -0.30
C ILE A 51 -7.97 14.84 -0.70
N PRO A 52 -7.44 14.28 -1.80
CA PRO A 52 -8.08 13.27 -2.66
C PRO A 52 -8.16 11.91 -1.98
N THR A 53 -9.25 11.18 -2.22
CA THR A 53 -9.37 9.77 -1.84
C THR A 53 -9.80 8.96 -3.06
N LEU A 54 -8.99 7.96 -3.40
CA LEU A 54 -9.30 6.99 -4.45
C LEU A 54 -9.80 5.70 -3.82
N ILE A 55 -10.96 5.22 -4.25
CA ILE A 55 -11.53 3.94 -3.85
C ILE A 55 -11.72 3.09 -5.09
N ALA A 56 -11.16 1.87 -5.04
CA ALA A 56 -11.25 0.90 -6.11
C ALA A 56 -12.22 -0.21 -5.73
N TYR A 57 -13.17 -0.46 -6.63
CA TYR A 57 -14.17 -1.51 -6.50
C TYR A 57 -13.94 -2.58 -7.56
N HIS A 58 -14.25 -3.82 -7.22
CA HIS A 58 -14.35 -4.92 -8.17
C HIS A 58 -15.45 -5.87 -7.70
N ASN A 59 -16.43 -6.14 -8.55
CA ASN A 59 -17.66 -6.87 -8.21
C ASN A 59 -18.34 -6.32 -6.96
N ASP A 60 -18.58 -5.01 -6.92
CA ASP A 60 -19.23 -4.26 -5.82
C ASP A 60 -18.53 -4.34 -4.44
N VAL A 61 -17.33 -4.93 -4.38
CA VAL A 61 -16.51 -5.00 -3.17
C VAL A 61 -15.36 -4.01 -3.25
N GLU A 62 -15.23 -3.18 -2.23
CA GLU A 62 -14.06 -2.31 -2.05
C GLU A 62 -12.79 -3.18 -1.92
N LYS A 63 -11.84 -3.00 -2.85
CA LYS A 63 -10.58 -3.73 -2.86
C LYS A 63 -9.45 -2.92 -2.26
N VAL A 64 -9.36 -1.64 -2.63
CA VAL A 64 -8.26 -0.76 -2.24
C VAL A 64 -8.76 0.65 -2.02
N ARG A 65 -8.16 1.31 -1.04
CA ARG A 65 -8.34 2.73 -0.76
C ARG A 65 -7.00 3.43 -0.66
N TYR A 66 -6.84 4.50 -1.42
CA TYR A 66 -5.71 5.41 -1.31
C TYR A 66 -6.17 6.76 -0.81
N VAL A 67 -5.59 7.20 0.29
CA VAL A 67 -5.76 8.54 0.83
C VAL A 67 -4.56 9.38 0.42
N GLY A 68 -4.84 10.58 -0.12
CA GLY A 68 -3.85 11.52 -0.61
C GLY A 68 -3.37 11.24 -2.04
N ALA A 69 -2.62 12.19 -2.59
CA ALA A 69 -2.09 12.10 -3.94
C ALA A 69 -1.04 10.98 -4.05
N LYS A 70 -1.15 10.16 -5.10
CA LYS A 70 -0.22 9.05 -5.40
C LYS A 70 0.58 9.32 -6.66
N PRO A 71 1.83 8.85 -6.76
CA PRO A 71 2.63 8.98 -7.97
C PRO A 71 2.05 8.14 -9.11
N ARG A 72 2.29 8.56 -10.36
CA ARG A 72 1.80 7.87 -11.57
C ARG A 72 2.07 6.36 -11.57
N LYS A 73 3.22 5.92 -11.05
CA LYS A 73 3.57 4.50 -11.00
C LYS A 73 2.59 3.68 -10.14
N GLU A 74 2.21 4.21 -8.97
CA GLU A 74 1.25 3.54 -8.08
C GLU A 74 -0.16 3.56 -8.67
N LEU A 75 -0.56 4.69 -9.28
CA LEU A 75 -1.84 4.78 -9.98
C LEU A 75 -1.91 3.78 -11.15
N LYS A 76 -0.86 3.70 -11.97
CA LYS A 76 -0.80 2.73 -13.08
C LYS A 76 -0.91 1.30 -12.58
N SER A 77 -0.18 0.93 -11.53
CA SER A 77 -0.30 -0.42 -10.95
C SER A 77 -1.69 -0.73 -10.39
N LEU A 78 -2.41 0.29 -9.90
CA LEU A 78 -3.80 0.11 -9.46
C LEU A 78 -4.71 -0.21 -10.65
N PHE A 79 -4.63 0.57 -11.74
CA PHE A 79 -5.42 0.32 -12.95
C PHE A 79 -5.11 -1.05 -13.57
N GLU A 80 -3.83 -1.41 -13.66
CA GLU A 80 -3.38 -2.71 -14.17
C GLU A 80 -3.88 -3.88 -13.30
N ALA A 81 -3.85 -3.74 -11.97
CA ALA A 81 -4.39 -4.77 -11.09
C ALA A 81 -5.91 -4.93 -11.29
N LEU A 82 -6.65 -3.81 -11.37
CA LEU A 82 -8.09 -3.80 -11.57
C LEU A 82 -8.51 -4.39 -12.92
N SER A 83 -7.76 -4.14 -14.00
CA SER A 83 -8.05 -4.73 -15.31
C SER A 83 -7.96 -6.25 -15.33
N HIS A 84 -7.16 -6.83 -14.43
CA HIS A 84 -7.04 -8.28 -14.26
C HIS A 84 -7.96 -8.85 -13.16
N GLY A 85 -8.88 -8.04 -12.61
CA GLY A 85 -9.76 -8.43 -11.50
C GLY A 85 -9.02 -8.73 -10.19
N SER A 86 -7.79 -8.24 -10.07
CA SER A 86 -6.89 -8.50 -8.96
C SER A 86 -6.73 -7.26 -8.07
N VAL A 87 -6.45 -7.49 -6.78
CA VAL A 87 -6.09 -6.42 -5.86
C VAL A 87 -4.61 -6.11 -6.07
N PRO A 88 -4.17 -4.85 -6.24
CA PRO A 88 -2.75 -4.55 -6.33
C PRO A 88 -2.08 -5.04 -5.05
N ILE A 89 -0.99 -5.80 -5.24
CA ILE A 89 -0.17 -6.32 -4.14
C ILE A 89 0.29 -5.12 -3.33
N SER A 90 -0.17 -5.01 -2.08
CA SER A 90 0.29 -3.96 -1.18
C SER A 90 1.81 -4.07 -1.03
N ASN A 91 2.53 -2.96 -1.16
CA ASN A 91 4.00 -2.91 -1.01
C ASN A 91 4.51 -3.18 0.43
N GLY A 92 3.68 -3.80 1.29
CA GLY A 92 3.97 -4.10 2.68
C GLY A 92 3.50 -5.51 3.03
N LEU A 93 4.10 -6.07 4.08
CA LEU A 93 3.75 -7.40 4.58
C LEU A 93 2.32 -7.42 5.14
N SER A 94 1.56 -8.44 4.78
CA SER A 94 0.27 -8.74 5.38
C SER A 94 0.42 -8.92 6.90
N GLU A 95 -0.59 -8.54 7.68
CA GLU A 95 -0.62 -8.78 9.13
C GLU A 95 -0.43 -10.28 9.45
N TRP A 96 -0.92 -11.18 8.58
CA TRP A 96 -0.68 -12.61 8.69
C TRP A 96 0.77 -13.02 8.41
N ASP A 97 1.41 -12.46 7.38
CA ASP A 97 2.83 -12.75 7.09
C ASP A 97 3.73 -12.31 8.24
N ARG A 98 3.40 -11.18 8.87
CA ARG A 98 4.09 -10.68 10.06
C ARG A 98 3.94 -11.66 11.21
N PHE A 99 2.71 -12.09 11.47
CA PHE A 99 2.42 -13.04 12.54
C PHE A 99 3.17 -14.36 12.33
N VAL A 100 3.14 -14.92 11.12
CA VAL A 100 3.86 -16.15 10.77
C VAL A 100 5.36 -15.99 10.98
N ARG A 101 5.95 -14.87 10.57
CA ARG A 101 7.39 -14.59 10.78
C ARG A 101 7.75 -14.39 12.24
N LEU A 102 6.91 -13.72 13.02
CA LEU A 102 7.13 -13.55 14.47
C LEU A 102 7.06 -14.90 15.19
N LEU A 103 6.04 -15.72 14.89
CA LEU A 103 5.92 -17.05 15.47
C LEU A 103 7.07 -17.96 15.07
N ALA A 104 7.37 -18.06 13.77
CA ALA A 104 8.46 -18.90 13.29
C ALA A 104 9.81 -18.45 13.88
N GLY A 105 10.08 -17.15 13.93
CA GLY A 105 11.30 -16.62 14.52
C GLY A 105 11.40 -16.87 16.02
N GLY A 106 10.29 -16.72 16.75
CA GLY A 106 10.20 -17.04 18.18
C GLY A 106 10.42 -18.53 18.47
N VAL A 107 9.86 -19.42 17.64
CA VAL A 107 10.10 -20.87 17.71
C VAL A 107 11.57 -21.20 17.48
N VAL A 108 12.20 -20.60 16.46
CA VAL A 108 13.63 -20.82 16.15
C VAL A 108 14.52 -20.33 17.30
N VAL A 109 14.23 -19.17 17.89
CA VAL A 109 14.93 -18.67 19.07
C VAL A 109 14.74 -19.60 20.27
N GLY A 110 13.52 -20.07 20.52
CA GLY A 110 13.21 -21.01 21.60
C GLY A 110 13.99 -22.31 21.47
N ILE A 111 14.01 -22.91 20.27
CA ILE A 111 14.78 -24.13 19.97
C ILE A 111 16.29 -23.88 20.19
N GLY A 112 16.81 -22.73 19.75
CA GLY A 112 18.21 -22.34 19.96
C GLY A 112 18.59 -22.19 21.42
N TRP A 113 17.67 -21.70 22.26
CA TRP A 113 17.87 -21.54 23.70
C TRP A 113 17.82 -22.87 24.46
N THR A 114 16.96 -23.81 24.05
CA THR A 114 16.81 -25.11 24.72
C THR A 114 17.81 -26.17 24.26
N SER A 115 18.40 -26.04 23.07
CA SER A 115 19.34 -27.00 22.51
C SER A 115 20.78 -26.48 22.57
N HIS A 116 21.55 -26.90 23.59
CA HIS A 116 22.99 -26.64 23.77
C HIS A 116 23.45 -25.18 23.56
N SER A 117 22.54 -24.20 23.75
CA SER A 117 22.80 -22.78 23.53
C SER A 117 23.38 -22.47 22.14
N ASN A 118 22.75 -23.01 21.09
CA ASN A 118 23.14 -22.76 19.70
C ASN A 118 22.80 -21.32 19.28
N TRP A 119 23.75 -20.42 19.54
CA TRP A 119 23.62 -18.97 19.30
C TRP A 119 23.28 -18.62 17.84
N PHE A 120 23.66 -19.48 16.89
CA PHE A 120 23.37 -19.28 15.47
C PHE A 120 21.87 -19.32 15.19
N LEU A 121 21.14 -20.25 15.82
CA LEU A 121 19.69 -20.33 15.71
C LEU A 121 19.01 -19.11 16.34
N VAL A 122 19.52 -18.62 17.48
CA VAL A 122 19.01 -17.40 18.12
C VAL A 122 19.16 -16.19 17.18
N VAL A 123 20.29 -16.05 16.50
CA VAL A 123 20.51 -14.97 15.52
C VAL A 123 19.59 -15.10 14.32
N ILE A 124 19.43 -16.30 13.75
CA ILE A 124 18.52 -16.54 12.63
C ILE A 124 17.08 -16.20 13.03
N GLY A 125 16.61 -16.68 14.19
CA GLY A 125 15.27 -16.38 14.66
C GLY A 125 15.08 -14.89 14.93
N GLY A 126 16.10 -14.20 15.47
CA GLY A 126 16.10 -12.75 15.64
C GLY A 126 15.99 -11.97 14.32
N ILE A 127 16.73 -12.38 13.29
CA ILE A 127 16.63 -11.80 11.93
C ILE A 127 15.24 -12.05 11.34
N LEU A 128 14.71 -13.26 11.51
CA LEU A 128 13.40 -13.63 10.99
C LEU A 128 12.28 -12.80 11.67
N MET A 129 12.37 -12.60 12.99
CA MET A 129 11.47 -11.72 13.74
C MET A 129 11.62 -10.26 13.29
N PHE A 130 12.84 -9.75 13.11
CA PHE A 130 13.07 -8.39 12.61
C PHE A 130 12.48 -8.19 11.21
N SER A 131 12.55 -9.21 10.36
CA SER A 131 11.94 -9.21 9.02
C SER A 131 10.40 -9.12 9.01
N ALA A 132 9.75 -9.26 10.16
CA ALA A 132 8.31 -9.03 10.32
C ALA A 132 7.95 -7.54 10.55
N VAL A 133 8.92 -6.71 10.96
CA VAL A 133 8.68 -5.32 11.41
C VAL A 133 9.53 -4.29 10.66
N TYR A 134 10.53 -4.72 9.87
CA TYR A 134 11.48 -3.82 9.19
C TYR A 134 10.81 -2.73 8.33
N ASP A 135 9.66 -3.03 7.73
CA ASP A 135 8.91 -2.13 6.84
C ASP A 135 8.15 -1.02 7.59
N ARG A 136 7.87 -1.20 8.88
CA ARG A 136 7.31 -0.18 9.79
C ARG A 136 8.38 0.71 10.43
N CYS A 137 9.66 0.35 10.34
CA CYS A 137 10.74 1.18 10.88
C CYS A 137 11.04 2.40 9.97
N PRO A 138 10.81 3.65 10.44
CA PRO A 138 11.11 4.84 9.66
C PRO A 138 12.60 4.98 9.35
N ILE A 139 13.45 4.48 10.25
CA ILE A 139 14.91 4.41 10.09
C ILE A 139 15.27 3.55 8.88
N TRP A 140 14.61 2.41 8.69
CA TRP A 140 14.91 1.51 7.57
C TRP A 140 14.55 2.13 6.22
N LYS A 141 13.41 2.84 6.13
CA LYS A 141 13.04 3.62 4.94
C LYS A 141 14.05 4.73 4.62
N ALA A 142 14.56 5.42 5.64
CA ALA A 142 15.58 6.46 5.46
C ALA A 142 16.91 5.87 4.95
N ILE A 143 17.39 4.78 5.56
CA ILE A 143 18.63 4.09 5.18
C ILE A 143 18.54 3.56 3.75
N THR A 144 17.46 2.84 3.41
CA THR A 144 17.29 2.26 2.06
C THR A 144 17.22 3.33 0.96
N THR A 145 16.61 4.48 1.25
CA THR A 145 16.56 5.60 0.30
C THR A 145 17.95 6.18 0.05
N GLN A 146 18.78 6.30 1.08
CA GLN A 146 20.17 6.78 0.96
C GLN A 146 21.05 5.78 0.20
N PHE A 147 20.96 4.48 0.54
CA PHE A 147 21.71 3.44 -0.18
C PHE A 147 21.37 3.38 -1.67
N ARG A 148 20.09 3.52 -2.02
CA ARG A 148 19.66 3.51 -3.43
C ARG A 148 20.21 4.70 -4.21
N LYS A 149 20.41 5.86 -3.57
CA LYS A 149 21.07 7.02 -4.19
C LYS A 149 22.56 6.79 -4.42
N VAL A 150 23.23 6.08 -3.50
CA VAL A 150 24.66 5.75 -3.62
C VAL A 150 24.90 4.73 -4.72
N MET A 151 24.07 3.69 -4.83
CA MET A 151 24.21 2.65 -5.86
C MET A 151 23.72 3.06 -7.26
N ALA A 152 23.02 4.18 -7.39
CA ALA A 152 22.57 4.72 -8.68
C ALA A 152 23.59 5.65 -9.35
N LYS A 153 24.81 5.73 -8.80
CA LYS A 153 25.95 6.49 -9.32
C LYS A 153 27.05 5.52 -9.72
#